data_AF-A0A074VK00-F1
#
_entry.id   AF-A0A074VK00-F1
#
_cell.length_a   1.000
_cell.length_b   1.000
_cell.length_c   1.000
_cell.angle_alpha   90.00
_cell.angle_beta   90.00
_cell.angle_gamma   90.00
#
_symmetry.space_group_name_H-M   'P 1'
#
loop_
_entity.id
_entity.type
_entity.pdbx_description
1 polymer ?
#
loop_
_entity_poly.entity_id
_entity_poly.type
_entity_poly.pdbx_seq_one_letter_code
_entity_poly.pdbx_strand_id
1 'polypeptide(L)' 'RCWDSCCNGRTFSNNSNLARHQREKRGGSTKLKCSICGTGFSRSSARNAHEAEKRCRNAGGSVNT' A
#
# COMPACT_ATOMS: atom_id res chain seq x y z
N ARG A 1 -15.52 8.88 -10.41
CA ARG A 1 -14.47 8.83 -11.44
C ARG A 1 -13.31 9.70 -10.99
N CYS A 2 -12.06 9.28 -11.19
CA CYS A 2 -10.87 10.09 -10.89
C CYS A 2 -10.46 10.88 -12.13
N TRP A 3 -10.21 12.17 -11.97
CA TRP A 3 -9.85 13.11 -13.05
C TRP A 3 -8.36 13.42 -13.07
N ASP A 4 -7.59 12.79 -12.19
CA ASP A 4 -6.14 12.94 -12.18
C ASP A 4 -5.52 12.30 -13.44
N SER A 5 -4.59 13.02 -14.07
CA SER A 5 -3.94 12.62 -15.31
C SER A 5 -3.16 11.31 -15.17
N CYS A 6 -2.67 10.98 -13.98
CA CYS A 6 -1.97 9.70 -13.74
C CYS A 6 -2.92 8.49 -13.57
N CYS A 7 -4.23 8.73 -13.56
CA CYS A 7 -5.25 7.71 -13.35
C CYS A 7 -6.09 7.42 -14.60
N ASN A 8 -5.82 8.06 -15.75
CA ASN A 8 -6.50 7.81 -17.04
C ASN A 8 -8.03 7.68 -16.92
N GLY A 9 -8.66 8.54 -16.10
CA GLY A 9 -10.11 8.53 -15.96
C GLY A 9 -10.70 7.34 -15.18
N ARG A 10 -9.92 6.67 -14.33
CA ARG A 10 -10.34 5.48 -13.55
C ARG A 10 -11.71 5.68 -12.89
N THR A 11 -12.64 4.79 -13.21
CA THR A 11 -14.01 4.78 -12.66
C THR A 11 -14.09 3.86 -11.45
N PHE A 12 -14.96 4.22 -10.51
CA PHE A 12 -15.18 3.48 -9.27
C PHE A 12 -16.68 3.28 -9.11
N SER A 13 -17.09 2.07 -8.73
CA SER A 13 -18.50 1.70 -8.58
C SER A 13 -19.17 2.33 -7.36
N ASN A 14 -18.38 2.79 -6.38
CA ASN A 14 -18.89 3.39 -5.15
C ASN A 14 -18.06 4.60 -4.74
N ASN A 15 -18.72 5.58 -4.10
CA ASN A 15 -18.08 6.79 -3.62
C ASN A 15 -16.97 6.50 -2.59
N SER A 16 -17.18 5.52 -1.71
CA SER A 16 -16.19 5.09 -0.70
C SER A 16 -14.87 4.64 -1.34
N ASN A 17 -14.94 3.99 -2.50
CA ASN A 17 -13.75 3.55 -3.24
C ASN A 17 -13.02 4.73 -3.92
N LEU A 18 -13.77 5.69 -4.47
CA LEU A 18 -13.22 6.92 -5.04
C LEU A 18 -12.54 7.79 -3.99
N ALA A 19 -13.20 8.03 -2.85
CA ALA A 19 -12.66 8.82 -1.75
C ALA A 19 -11.39 8.20 -1.14
N ARG A 20 -11.32 6.86 -1.06
CA ARG A 20 -10.09 6.16 -0.69
C ARG A 20 -9.01 6.38 -1.74
N HIS A 21 -9.32 6.16 -3.01
CA HIS A 21 -8.36 6.32 -4.10
C HIS A 21 -7.72 7.72 -4.16
N GLN A 22 -8.51 8.78 -3.97
CA GLN A 22 -8.01 10.16 -3.97
C GLN A 22 -7.06 10.44 -2.80
N ARG A 23 -7.33 9.91 -1.60
CA ARG A 23 -6.45 10.04 -0.43
C ARG A 23 -5.08 9.40 -0.64
N GLU A 24 -5.06 8.19 -1.21
CA GLU A 24 -3.82 7.49 -1.54
C GLU A 24 -3.02 8.23 -2.61
N LYS A 25 -3.70 8.82 -3.61
CA LYS A 25 -3.04 9.53 -4.72
C LYS A 25 -2.43 10.87 -4.31
N ARG A 26 -3.04 11.61 -3.38
CA ARG A 26 -2.60 12.97 -2.99
C ARG A 26 -1.35 13.02 -2.11
N GLY A 27 -0.56 11.95 -2.06
CA GLY A 27 0.76 11.96 -1.40
C GLY A 27 0.77 11.40 0.02
N GLY A 28 -0.21 10.59 0.39
CA GLY A 28 -0.06 9.66 1.51
C GLY A 28 0.71 8.41 1.07
N SER A 29 1.92 8.55 0.50
CA SER A 29 2.75 7.39 0.18
C SER A 29 3.08 6.68 1.48
N THR A 30 2.39 5.57 1.68
CA THR A 30 2.22 4.92 2.96
C THR A 30 3.57 4.52 3.55
N LYS A 31 3.93 5.13 4.69
CA LYS A 31 5.10 4.76 5.50
C LYS A 31 4.87 3.52 6.36
N LEU A 32 3.86 2.71 6.05
CA LEU A 32 3.50 1.55 6.86
C LEU A 32 4.39 0.39 6.46
N LYS A 33 5.60 0.40 7.02
CA LYS A 33 6.53 -0.71 6.93
C LYS A 33 6.19 -1.73 8.01
N CYS A 34 6.23 -3.00 7.66
CA CYS A 34 6.23 -4.06 8.66
C CYS A 34 7.46 -3.91 9.55
N SER A 35 7.29 -3.99 10.87
CA SER A 35 8.41 -3.88 11.82
C SER A 35 9.36 -5.07 11.77
N ILE A 36 8.91 -6.21 11.23
CA ILE A 36 9.66 -7.46 11.16
C ILE A 36 10.50 -7.55 9.89
N CYS A 37 9.91 -7.27 8.71
CA CYS A 37 10.60 -7.44 7.42
C CYS A 37 10.83 -6.13 6.64
N GLY A 38 10.34 -4.99 7.14
CA GLY A 38 10.50 -3.70 6.46
C GLY A 38 9.66 -3.52 5.20
N THR A 39 8.85 -4.52 4.81
CA THR A 39 7.97 -4.45 3.62
C THR A 39 7.01 -3.27 3.73
N GLY A 40 6.98 -2.43 2.70
CA GLY A 40 6.07 -1.28 2.61
C GLY A 40 4.69 -1.67 2.14
N PHE A 41 3.65 -1.25 2.86
CA PHE A 41 2.26 -1.48 2.50
C PHE A 41 1.56 -0.16 2.24
N SER A 42 0.67 -0.12 1.26
CA SER A 42 -0.21 1.05 1.03
C SER A 42 -1.33 1.18 2.06
N ARG A 43 -1.68 0.10 2.77
CA ARG A 43 -2.84 0.07 3.70
C ARG A 43 -2.47 -0.55 5.04
N SER A 44 -2.98 0.01 6.14
CA SER A 44 -2.80 -0.54 7.49
C SER A 44 -3.41 -1.92 7.64
N SER A 45 -4.58 -2.19 7.04
CA SER A 45 -5.19 -3.52 7.05
C SER A 45 -4.33 -4.57 6.35
N ALA A 46 -3.66 -4.20 5.26
CA ALA A 46 -2.76 -5.11 4.54
C ALA A 46 -1.50 -5.41 5.37
N ARG A 47 -0.92 -4.40 6.03
CA ARG A 47 0.22 -4.57 6.94
C ARG A 47 -0.17 -5.41 8.16
N ASN A 48 -1.30 -5.12 8.79
CA ASN A 48 -1.77 -5.86 9.97
C ASN A 48 -2.09 -7.32 9.63
N ALA A 49 -2.72 -7.60 8.48
CA ALA A 49 -2.95 -8.98 8.04
C ALA A 49 -1.62 -9.70 7.75
N HIS A 50 -0.68 -9.02 7.10
CA HIS A 50 0.66 -9.57 6.86
C HIS A 50 1.41 -9.91 8.17
N GLU A 51 1.33 -9.04 9.17
CA GLU A 51 1.94 -9.24 10.50
C GLU A 51 1.20 -10.33 11.29
N ALA A 52 -0.13 -10.36 11.26
CA ALA A 52 -0.95 -11.36 11.94
C ALA A 52 -0.75 -12.77 11.38
N GLU A 53 -0.64 -12.90 10.06
CA GLU A 53 -0.35 -14.18 9.40
C GLU A 53 1.15 -14.54 9.46
N LYS A 54 2.00 -13.68 10.03
CA LYS A 54 3.46 -13.82 10.03
C LYS A 54 4.03 -14.14 8.64
N ARG A 55 3.46 -13.56 7.59
CA ARG A 55 3.91 -13.74 6.19
C ARG A 55 5.14 -12.88 5.88
N CYS A 56 5.93 -12.56 6.89
CA CYS A 56 7.19 -11.84 6.76
C CYS A 56 8.17 -12.73 6.00
N ARG A 57 8.32 -12.49 4.70
CA ARG A 57 9.37 -13.13 3.91
C ARG A 57 10.68 -12.55 4.41
N ASN A 58 11.49 -13.35 5.10
CA ASN A 58 12.86 -12.97 5.44
C ASN A 58 13.57 -12.61 4.13
N ALA A 59 13.72 -11.32 3.85
CA ALA A 59 14.69 -10.84 2.89
C ALA A 59 16.07 -10.90 3.56
N GLY A 60 16.50 -12.12 3.87
CA GLY A 60 17.87 -12.41 4.26
C GLY A 60 18.54 -13.11 3.09
N GLY A 61 19.36 -12.39 2.33
CA GLY A 61 20.24 -13.02 1.34
C GLY A 61 20.77 -12.13 0.23
N SER A 62 21.55 -11.10 0.57
CA SER A 62 22.88 -10.82 -0.01
C SER A 62 23.27 -9.37 0.23
N VAL A 63 23.89 -9.11 1.39
CA VAL A 63 25.12 -8.32 1.37
C VAL A 63 26.21 -9.30 0.93
N ASN A 64 26.80 -9.08 -0.24
CA ASN A 64 28.07 -9.68 -0.60
C ASN A 64 28.89 -8.57 -1.26
N THR A 65 29.92 -8.17 -0.51
CA THR A 65 31.14 -7.43 -0.88
C THR A 65 30.97 -5.99 -1.39
#